data_AF-A0A428RQT0-F1
#
_entry.id   AF-A0A428RQT0-F1
#
_cell.length_a   1.000
_cell.length_b   1.000
_cell.length_c   1.000
_cell.angle_alpha   90.00
_cell.angle_beta   90.00
_cell.angle_gamma   90.00
#
_symmetry.space_group_name_H-M   'P 1'
#
loop_
_entity.id
_entity.type
_entity.pdbx_description
1 polymer ?
#
loop_
_entity_poly.entity_id
_entity_poly.type
_entity_poly.pdbx_seq_one_letter_code
_entity_poly.pdbx_strand_id
1 'polypeptide(L)' 'MEQKNTTSLSITEFDKSPPITPPEPAEFQDVDRRNIDVKKLVSLLRNKFDHGTYELHMVHDVFSLRAPRRLSVDEIEWCR' A
#
# COMPACT_ATOMS: atom_id res chain seq x y z
N MET A 1 38.75 -0.95 -34.48
CA MET A 1 37.84 -0.07 -35.22
C MET A 1 36.65 -0.91 -35.64
N GLU A 2 35.53 -0.63 -34.99
CA GLU A 2 34.22 -1.26 -35.15
C GLU A 2 33.71 -1.30 -36.59
N GLN A 3 32.99 -2.38 -36.95
CA GLN A 3 31.53 -2.35 -37.20
C GLN A 3 31.01 -3.62 -37.90
N LYS A 4 29.71 -3.87 -37.64
CA LYS A 4 28.73 -4.85 -38.19
C LYS A 4 28.47 -6.02 -37.23
N ASN A 5 27.24 -6.29 -36.79
CA ASN A 5 26.02 -6.43 -37.59
C ASN A 5 24.76 -6.54 -36.71
N THR A 6 23.63 -6.21 -37.32
CA THR A 6 22.26 -6.35 -36.81
C THR A 6 21.97 -7.80 -36.37
N THR A 7 21.25 -8.00 -35.26
CA THR A 7 20.40 -9.19 -35.04
C THR A 7 19.36 -8.84 -33.98
N SER A 8 18.13 -8.59 -34.45
CA SER A 8 16.93 -8.62 -33.62
C SER A 8 16.80 -10.01 -32.99
N LEU A 9 16.71 -10.07 -31.66
CA LEU A 9 16.21 -11.25 -30.96
C LEU A 9 15.17 -10.78 -29.94
N SER A 10 13.91 -10.84 -30.37
CA SER A 10 12.74 -10.87 -29.50
C SER A 10 12.85 -12.12 -28.63
N ILE A 11 12.96 -11.95 -27.31
CA ILE A 11 12.83 -13.07 -26.36
C ILE A 11 11.52 -12.88 -25.61
N THR A 12 10.54 -13.66 -26.07
CA THR A 12 9.25 -13.93 -25.45
C THR A 12 9.47 -14.75 -24.16
N GLU A 13 8.58 -14.54 -23.18
CA GLU A 13 8.27 -15.49 -22.10
C GLU A 13 9.45 -15.94 -21.23
N PHE A 14 9.78 -15.13 -20.22
CA PHE A 14 10.29 -15.68 -18.99
C PHE A 14 9.12 -16.31 -18.22
N ASP A 15 9.09 -17.65 -18.27
CA ASP A 15 8.61 -18.54 -17.22
C ASP A 15 8.60 -17.84 -15.85
N LYS A 16 7.43 -17.34 -15.45
CA LYS A 16 7.20 -16.92 -14.07
C LYS A 16 6.19 -17.90 -13.52
N SER A 17 6.73 -18.98 -12.93
CA SER A 17 6.11 -19.69 -11.81
C SER A 17 5.17 -18.74 -11.05
N PRO A 18 3.95 -19.16 -10.63
CA PRO A 18 3.05 -18.27 -9.91
C PRO A 18 3.88 -17.58 -8.83
N PRO A 19 3.96 -16.23 -8.82
CA PRO A 19 4.82 -15.58 -7.87
C PRO A 19 4.34 -16.07 -6.52
N ILE A 20 5.20 -16.82 -5.83
CA ILE A 20 5.04 -17.09 -4.42
C ILE A 20 5.36 -15.73 -3.79
N THR A 21 4.48 -14.76 -3.98
CA THR A 21 4.55 -13.51 -3.28
C THR A 21 4.33 -13.93 -1.83
N PRO A 22 5.33 -13.81 -0.92
CA PRO A 22 5.01 -13.85 0.50
C PRO A 22 3.86 -12.86 0.69
N PRO A 23 2.84 -13.17 1.52
CA PRO A 23 1.65 -12.33 1.64
C PRO A 23 2.13 -10.90 1.77
N GLU A 24 1.82 -10.07 0.77
CA GLU A 24 2.46 -8.76 0.67
C GLU A 24 2.27 -8.09 2.03
N PRO A 25 3.37 -7.65 2.68
CA PRO A 25 3.23 -6.93 3.92
C PRO A 25 2.26 -5.81 3.63
N ALA A 26 1.17 -5.74 4.41
CA ALA A 26 0.17 -4.69 4.31
C ALA A 26 0.83 -3.37 3.91
N GLU A 27 0.49 -2.85 2.73
CA GLU A 27 1.08 -1.61 2.23
C GLU A 27 0.61 -0.44 3.11
N PHE A 28 1.50 0.54 3.29
CA PHE A 28 1.11 1.79 3.95
C PHE A 28 0.16 2.56 3.02
N GLN A 29 -0.99 2.95 3.56
CA GLN A 29 -1.99 3.79 2.93
C GLN A 29 -1.87 5.20 3.50
N ASP A 30 -1.57 6.15 2.63
CA ASP A 30 -1.48 7.57 2.98
C ASP A 30 -2.88 8.19 2.98
N VAL A 31 -3.20 8.92 4.04
CA VAL A 31 -4.48 9.58 4.24
C VAL A 31 -4.21 11.04 4.62
N ASP A 32 -4.76 11.99 3.86
CA ASP A 32 -4.61 13.42 4.14
C ASP A 32 -5.13 13.80 5.53
N ARG A 33 -4.24 14.33 6.39
CA ARG A 33 -4.62 14.75 7.74
C ARG A 33 -5.56 15.94 7.75
N ARG A 34 -5.46 16.84 6.76
CA ARG A 34 -6.20 18.11 6.73
C ARG A 34 -7.71 17.95 6.86
N ASN A 35 -8.22 16.81 6.42
CA ASN A 35 -9.64 16.54 6.41
C ASN A 35 -9.98 15.33 7.27
N ILE A 36 -9.09 14.83 8.13
CA ILE A 36 -9.30 13.56 8.84
C ILE A 36 -9.11 13.74 10.33
N ASP A 37 -10.12 13.35 11.08
CA ASP A 37 -10.16 13.35 12.53
C ASP A 37 -9.45 12.10 13.07
N VAL A 38 -8.24 12.30 13.62
CA VAL A 38 -7.40 11.21 14.16
C VAL A 38 -8.14 10.32 15.14
N LYS A 39 -8.99 10.91 15.99
CA LYS A 39 -9.73 10.15 17.00
C LYS A 39 -10.71 9.18 16.34
N LYS A 40 -11.40 9.62 15.29
CA LYS A 40 -12.30 8.75 14.51
C LYS A 40 -11.50 7.70 13.77
N LEU A 41 -10.38 8.07 13.15
CA LEU A 41 -9.50 7.13 12.44
C LEU A 41 -8.99 6.04 13.38
N VAL A 42 -8.41 6.39 14.52
CA VAL A 42 -7.93 5.41 15.52
C VAL A 42 -9.07 4.56 16.06
N SER A 43 -10.25 5.14 16.30
CA SER A 43 -11.42 4.39 16.77
C SER A 43 -11.92 3.40 15.72
N LEU A 44 -11.95 3.81 14.45
CA LEU A 44 -12.31 2.97 13.33
C LEU A 44 -11.31 1.82 13.18
N LEU A 45 -10.01 2.13 13.22
CA LEU A 45 -8.96 1.11 13.14
C LEU A 45 -9.10 0.10 14.26
N ARG A 46 -9.31 0.55 15.48
CA ARG A 46 -9.52 -0.30 16.65
C ARG A 46 -10.82 -1.14 16.57
N ASN A 47 -11.82 -0.64 15.87
CA ASN A 47 -13.11 -1.32 15.67
C ASN A 47 -13.08 -2.31 14.49
N LYS A 48 -12.25 -2.05 13.48
CA LYS A 48 -12.11 -2.88 12.28
C LYS A 48 -10.98 -3.89 12.39
N PHE A 49 -9.94 -3.54 13.12
CA PHE A 49 -8.70 -4.28 13.27
C PHE A 49 -8.43 -4.46 14.77
N ASP A 50 -8.00 -5.66 15.14
CA ASP A 50 -7.58 -5.95 16.51
C ASP A 50 -6.37 -5.10 16.92
N HIS A 51 -6.24 -4.87 18.23
CA HIS A 51 -5.08 -4.19 18.79
C HIS A 51 -3.77 -4.84 18.34
N GLY A 52 -2.86 -4.02 17.80
CA GLY A 52 -1.53 -4.47 17.36
C GLY A 52 -1.49 -5.07 15.96
N THR A 53 -2.62 -5.11 15.25
CA THR A 53 -2.64 -5.51 13.83
C THR A 53 -2.51 -4.34 12.87
N TYR A 54 -2.65 -3.11 13.37
CA TYR A 54 -2.51 -1.88 12.60
C TYR A 54 -1.41 -0.98 13.17
N GLU A 55 -0.78 -0.21 12.30
CA GLU A 55 0.27 0.76 12.57
C GLU A 55 -0.20 2.11 12.00
N LEU A 56 -0.11 3.18 12.77
CA LEU A 56 -0.50 4.52 12.31
C LEU A 56 0.67 5.47 12.53
N HIS A 57 1.26 5.93 11.44
CA HIS A 57 2.33 6.93 11.45
C HIS A 57 1.79 8.26 10.95
N MET A 58 2.19 9.35 11.60
CA MET A 58 1.93 10.71 11.10
C MET A 58 3.23 11.21 10.48
N VAL A 59 3.23 11.45 9.17
CA VAL A 59 4.37 11.99 8.43
C VAL A 59 3.96 13.35 7.88
N HIS A 60 4.46 14.41 8.51
CA HIS A 60 4.08 15.80 8.22
C HIS A 60 2.56 16.04 8.28
N ASP A 61 1.89 16.01 7.13
CA ASP A 61 0.48 16.36 6.93
C ASP A 61 -0.35 15.17 6.40
N VAL A 62 0.23 13.97 6.43
CA VAL A 62 -0.43 12.72 6.03
C VAL A 62 -0.33 11.67 7.13
N PHE A 63 -1.39 10.88 7.29
CA PHE A 63 -1.40 9.66 8.08
C PHE A 63 -1.01 8.50 7.19
N SER A 64 0.14 7.90 7.41
CA SER A 64 0.50 6.61 6.82
C SER A 64 -0.01 5.51 7.74
N LEU A 65 -1.10 4.89 7.33
CA LEU A 65 -1.70 3.75 7.98
C LEU A 65 -1.16 2.46 7.38
N ARG A 66 -0.81 1.50 8.22
CA ARG A 66 -0.63 0.11 7.82
C ARG A 66 -1.64 -0.75 8.55
N ALA A 67 -2.46 -1.48 7.82
CA ALA A 67 -3.42 -2.39 8.42
C ALA A 67 -3.55 -3.63 7.55
N PRO A 68 -4.01 -4.78 8.08
CA PRO A 68 -4.12 -6.03 7.31
C PRO A 68 -4.98 -5.87 6.05
N ARG A 69 -5.86 -4.86 6.05
CA ARG A 69 -6.64 -4.43 4.91
C ARG A 69 -6.58 -2.91 4.80
N ARG A 70 -6.58 -2.39 3.57
CA ARG A 70 -6.72 -0.96 3.28
C ARG A 70 -8.11 -0.44 3.68
N LEU A 71 -8.19 0.76 4.24
CA LEU A 71 -9.45 1.43 4.49
C LEU A 71 -10.11 1.76 3.16
N SER A 72 -11.42 1.55 3.09
CA SER A 72 -12.24 2.01 1.97
C SER A 72 -12.42 3.52 1.99
N VAL A 73 -12.80 4.09 0.85
CA VAL A 73 -13.01 5.54 0.74
C VAL A 73 -14.11 6.01 1.70
N ASP A 74 -15.22 5.27 1.84
CA ASP A 74 -16.27 5.54 2.83
C ASP A 74 -15.77 5.57 4.27
N GLU A 75 -14.85 4.67 4.61
CA GLU A 75 -14.27 4.58 5.95
C GLU A 75 -13.39 5.79 6.26
N ILE A 76 -12.59 6.21 5.27
CA ILE A 76 -11.80 7.43 5.33
C ILE A 76 -12.74 8.65 5.39
N GLU A 77 -13.82 8.65 4.61
CA GLU A 77 -14.81 9.74 4.59
C GLU A 77 -15.56 9.88 5.91
N TRP A 78 -15.89 8.76 6.57
CA TRP A 78 -16.49 8.75 7.91
C TRP A 78 -15.56 9.36 8.97
N CYS A 79 -14.26 9.26 8.75
CA CYS A 79 -13.25 9.86 9.60
C CYS A 79 -13.03 11.36 9.33
N ARG A 80 -13.64 11.95 8.29
CA ARG A 80 -13.63 13.41 8.08
C ARG A 80 -14.49 14.16 9.12
#